data_AF-A0A386PUR0-F1
#
_entry.id   AF-A0A386PUR0-F1
#
_cell.length_a   1.000
_cell.length_b   1.000
_cell.length_c   1.000
_cell.angle_alpha   90.00
_cell.angle_beta   90.00
_cell.angle_gamma   90.00
#
_symmetry.space_group_name_H-M   'P 1'
#
loop_
_entity.id
_entity.type
_entity.pdbx_description
1 polymer ?
#
loop_
_entity_poly.entity_id
_entity_poly.type
_entity_poly.pdbx_seq_one_letter_code
_entity_poly.pdbx_strand_id
1 'polypeptide(L)'
;MSFDGMFTHAMVNELNQNLRGGRISKIQQPFANELILTVRSNRKNRQLLLSAHPSYARVQITNQPFANPAKPSTFVMSLRKYITSAIVEDFRQLNNDRVVLIDLSAKNELGDIHGYTLIIEIMARHSNIFLINKETGKIIDLIKRVSPENNSFRGLLPGDDYKLPPAQNKINPFSTKAENLSEMSAADIRKKFEGIGLDTSAELEQTIAKGNSLDDFLNRYQNEIHPNTANNNKHKLGFFPIAFSNTTTEVSEYPSLSDLLDNYYLDKARLDRIEQQTKSITHRLGIILKKDKSKVKKLNKQLAATDVMNKYNLYGELLTTYMSKIQHGSSSITLTNYYNNEDVTIKLNPEYSPSLNAQSYYKKYRKLQNSIPHIKEQLEITTNEVNYLESVLASLEYVDIEDVDGIVDELIDSGYIKKKRKNARKKRKKKLGEDFKTTTGVEIVVGKNNLENDQLTMKLSQKNHYWFHVKDIPGSHVILKTSDPDETSITQAATIAAYYSKARDSSKVPVDYVQIKHIRKPNGAKPGFVIFEGQKTVLVDPDRKLVADLKEQ
;
A
#
# COMPACT_ATOMS: atom_id res chain seq x y z
N MET A 1 7.38 10.60 -16.77
CA MET A 1 6.48 11.44 -17.55
C MET A 1 5.12 11.59 -16.87
N SER A 2 4.46 12.73 -17.07
CA SER A 2 3.05 12.96 -16.70
C SER A 2 2.16 12.75 -17.93
N PHE A 3 0.93 12.28 -17.73
CA PHE A 3 -0.12 12.22 -18.76
C PHE A 3 -0.44 13.65 -19.23
N ASP A 4 0.22 14.11 -20.29
CA ASP A 4 0.13 15.48 -20.82
C ASP A 4 -0.87 15.56 -22.00
N GLY A 5 -1.02 16.74 -22.59
CA GLY A 5 -1.94 16.97 -23.71
C GLY A 5 -1.57 16.17 -24.95
N MET A 6 -0.28 16.02 -25.22
CA MET A 6 0.24 15.24 -26.34
C MET A 6 -0.06 13.75 -26.18
N PHE A 7 0.14 13.21 -24.97
CA PHE A 7 -0.29 11.84 -24.65
C PHE A 7 -1.81 11.69 -24.73
N THR A 8 -2.57 12.69 -24.25
CA THR A 8 -4.03 12.70 -24.33
C THR A 8 -4.51 12.63 -25.77
N HIS A 9 -3.86 13.34 -26.69
CA HIS A 9 -4.16 13.31 -28.12
C HIS A 9 -4.03 11.89 -28.70
N ALA A 10 -2.87 11.26 -28.48
CA ALA A 10 -2.61 9.89 -28.93
C ALA A 10 -3.60 8.89 -28.31
N MET A 11 -3.93 9.05 -27.03
CA MET A 11 -4.91 8.20 -26.35
C MET A 11 -6.32 8.37 -26.91
N VAL A 12 -6.76 9.60 -27.21
CA VAL A 12 -8.07 9.84 -27.83
C VAL A 12 -8.18 9.15 -29.21
N ASN A 13 -7.11 9.16 -29.99
CA ASN A 13 -7.05 8.43 -31.26
C ASN A 13 -7.21 6.91 -31.05
N GLU A 14 -6.48 6.32 -30.09
CA GLU A 14 -6.62 4.90 -29.74
C GLU A 14 -8.05 4.57 -29.29
N LEU A 15 -8.67 5.41 -28.44
CA LEU A 15 -10.04 5.20 -27.96
C LEU A 15 -11.05 5.24 -29.10
N ASN A 16 -10.92 6.20 -30.02
CA ASN A 16 -11.79 6.32 -31.19
C ASN A 16 -11.70 5.10 -32.10
N GLN A 17 -10.49 4.62 -32.40
CA GLN A 17 -10.28 3.43 -33.23
C GLN A 17 -10.94 2.17 -32.63
N ASN A 18 -11.00 2.07 -31.31
CA ASN A 18 -11.41 0.85 -30.63
C ASN A 18 -12.86 0.86 -30.11
N LEU A 19 -13.40 2.02 -29.72
CA LEU A 19 -14.66 2.14 -28.96
C LEU A 19 -15.74 2.99 -29.62
N ARG A 20 -15.41 3.79 -30.65
CA ARG A 20 -16.40 4.61 -31.36
C ARG A 20 -17.49 3.74 -32.00
N GLY A 21 -18.75 4.18 -31.90
CA GLY A 21 -19.93 3.41 -32.30
C GLY A 21 -20.30 2.26 -31.35
N GLY A 22 -19.50 2.02 -30.31
CA GLY A 22 -19.74 0.98 -29.31
C GLY A 22 -20.90 1.34 -28.38
N ARG A 23 -21.53 0.32 -27.79
CA ARG A 23 -22.62 0.48 -26.81
C ARG A 23 -22.13 0.27 -25.39
N ILE A 24 -22.44 1.19 -24.47
CA ILE A 24 -22.15 1.03 -23.04
C ILE A 24 -23.05 -0.06 -22.46
N SER A 25 -22.47 -1.20 -22.12
CA SER A 25 -23.19 -2.36 -21.58
C SER A 25 -23.25 -2.39 -20.05
N LYS A 26 -22.21 -1.86 -19.39
CA LYS A 26 -22.07 -1.93 -17.94
C LYS A 26 -21.29 -0.74 -17.40
N ILE A 27 -21.72 -0.22 -16.26
CA ILE A 27 -21.11 0.92 -15.57
C ILE A 27 -20.80 0.54 -14.13
N GLN A 28 -19.54 0.71 -13.73
CA GLN A 28 -19.03 0.25 -12.45
C GLN A 28 -18.05 1.27 -11.86
N GLN A 29 -18.00 1.39 -10.53
CA GLN A 29 -17.02 2.23 -9.84
C GLN A 29 -16.34 1.37 -8.78
N PRO A 30 -15.30 0.58 -9.15
CA PRO A 30 -14.63 -0.30 -8.20
C PRO A 30 -13.99 0.45 -7.04
N PHE A 31 -13.52 1.68 -7.28
CA PHE A 31 -12.88 2.54 -6.28
C PHE A 31 -13.45 3.95 -6.31
N ALA A 32 -13.23 4.72 -5.24
CA ALA A 32 -13.85 6.03 -5.04
C ALA A 32 -13.63 7.02 -6.20
N ASN A 33 -12.49 6.96 -6.90
CA ASN A 33 -12.13 7.90 -7.97
C ASN A 33 -11.98 7.22 -9.35
N GLU A 34 -12.48 5.99 -9.52
CA GLU A 34 -12.31 5.23 -10.76
C GLU A 34 -13.65 4.73 -11.30
N LEU A 35 -13.95 5.03 -12.56
CA LEU A 35 -15.11 4.54 -13.27
C LEU A 35 -14.67 3.57 -14.36
N ILE A 36 -15.34 2.42 -14.44
CA ILE A 36 -15.18 1.44 -15.51
C ILE A 36 -16.46 1.41 -16.34
N LEU A 37 -16.33 1.66 -17.64
CA LEU A 37 -17.37 1.47 -18.63
C LEU A 37 -17.05 0.24 -19.47
N THR A 38 -17.90 -0.78 -19.44
CA THR A 38 -17.78 -1.90 -20.38
C THR A 38 -18.50 -1.52 -21.66
N VAL A 39 -17.74 -1.23 -22.71
CA VAL A 39 -18.26 -0.86 -24.03
C VAL A 39 -18.20 -2.09 -24.93
N ARG A 40 -19.34 -2.47 -25.50
CA ARG A 40 -19.43 -3.51 -26.52
C ARG A 40 -19.21 -2.87 -27.88
N SER A 41 -18.07 -3.16 -28.49
CA SER A 41 -17.67 -2.66 -29.82
C SER A 41 -17.12 -3.82 -30.64
N ASN A 42 -17.45 -3.91 -31.92
CA ASN A 42 -16.96 -4.96 -32.84
C ASN A 42 -17.09 -6.38 -32.27
N ARG A 43 -18.25 -6.70 -31.67
CA ARG A 43 -18.58 -7.97 -30.98
C ARG A 43 -17.71 -8.32 -29.77
N LYS A 44 -16.78 -7.46 -29.35
CA LYS A 44 -15.95 -7.62 -28.16
C LYS A 44 -16.41 -6.67 -27.05
N ASN A 45 -16.32 -7.12 -25.80
CA ASN A 45 -16.50 -6.24 -24.65
C ASN A 45 -15.13 -5.71 -24.25
N ARG A 46 -14.97 -4.39 -24.23
CA ARG A 46 -13.74 -3.71 -23.79
C ARG A 46 -14.05 -2.87 -22.55
N GLN A 47 -13.13 -2.86 -21.59
CA GLN A 47 -13.28 -2.07 -20.37
C GLN A 47 -12.53 -0.75 -20.53
N LEU A 48 -13.26 0.36 -20.51
CA LEU A 48 -12.71 1.71 -20.50
C LEU A 48 -12.60 2.17 -19.04
N LEU A 49 -11.38 2.40 -18.58
CA LEU A 49 -11.07 2.97 -17.28
C LEU A 49 -10.97 4.49 -17.38
N LEU A 50 -11.72 5.18 -16.54
CA LEU A 50 -11.63 6.62 -16.28
C LEU A 50 -11.20 6.81 -14.81
N SER A 51 -9.96 7.21 -14.59
CA SER A 51 -9.42 7.47 -13.26
C SER A 51 -9.23 8.96 -13.02
N ALA A 52 -9.90 9.47 -11.99
CA ALA A 52 -9.71 10.81 -11.44
C ALA A 52 -8.81 10.80 -10.20
N HIS A 53 -7.94 9.80 -10.04
CA HIS A 53 -7.08 9.69 -8.86
C HIS A 53 -5.99 10.78 -8.82
N PRO A 54 -5.69 11.42 -7.67
CA PRO A 54 -4.69 12.49 -7.58
C PRO A 54 -3.30 12.15 -8.14
N SER A 55 -2.84 10.91 -7.97
CA SER A 55 -1.48 10.47 -8.31
C SER A 55 -1.33 9.75 -9.66
N TYR A 56 -2.44 9.24 -10.22
CA TYR A 56 -2.44 8.36 -11.39
C TYR A 56 -3.68 8.51 -12.27
N ALA A 57 -4.32 9.68 -12.24
CA ALA A 57 -5.43 9.99 -13.12
C ALA A 57 -5.05 9.74 -14.57
N ARG A 58 -5.93 9.03 -15.28
CA ARG A 58 -5.71 8.55 -16.65
C ARG A 58 -7.02 8.07 -17.27
N VAL A 59 -7.00 7.94 -18.59
CA VAL A 59 -8.02 7.24 -19.37
C VAL A 59 -7.31 6.20 -20.23
N GLN A 60 -7.88 4.99 -20.30
CA GLN A 60 -7.34 3.90 -21.11
C GLN A 60 -8.36 2.77 -21.26
N ILE A 61 -8.12 1.89 -22.22
CA ILE A 61 -8.67 0.54 -22.20
C ILE A 61 -7.85 -0.27 -21.19
N THR A 62 -8.47 -1.20 -20.47
CA THR A 62 -7.76 -2.04 -19.49
C THR A 62 -8.22 -3.47 -19.58
N ASN A 63 -7.28 -4.39 -19.39
CA ASN A 63 -7.55 -5.82 -19.27
C ASN A 63 -7.47 -6.29 -17.82
N GLN A 64 -7.19 -5.38 -16.87
CA GLN A 64 -7.09 -5.73 -15.46
C GLN A 64 -8.45 -6.16 -14.90
N PRO A 65 -8.51 -7.26 -14.14
CA PRO A 65 -9.75 -7.66 -13.49
C PRO A 65 -10.09 -6.69 -12.34
N PHE A 66 -11.33 -6.17 -12.34
CA PHE A 66 -11.85 -5.37 -11.24
C PHE A 66 -12.94 -6.12 -10.49
N ALA A 67 -12.81 -6.20 -9.16
CA ALA A 67 -13.87 -6.71 -8.31
C ALA A 67 -15.03 -5.70 -8.26
N ASN A 68 -16.25 -6.20 -8.44
CA ASN A 68 -17.44 -5.36 -8.38
C ASN A 68 -17.71 -4.96 -6.93
N PRO A 69 -17.87 -3.67 -6.62
CA PRO A 69 -18.28 -3.26 -5.29
C PRO A 69 -19.70 -3.79 -5.05
N ALA A 70 -19.95 -4.35 -3.87
CA ALA A 70 -21.27 -4.94 -3.60
C ALA A 70 -22.40 -3.91 -3.49
N LYS A 71 -22.06 -2.63 -3.32
CA LYS A 71 -23.03 -1.53 -3.38
C LYS A 71 -22.56 -0.51 -4.40
N PRO A 72 -23.36 -0.21 -5.43
CA PRO A 72 -23.05 0.88 -6.35
C PRO A 72 -23.14 2.22 -5.61
N SER A 73 -22.29 3.18 -5.99
CA SER A 73 -22.38 4.55 -5.50
C SER A 73 -23.59 5.28 -6.10
N THR A 74 -23.96 6.42 -5.52
CA THR A 74 -24.99 7.32 -6.09
C THR A 74 -24.60 7.79 -7.49
N PHE A 75 -23.31 8.09 -7.71
CA PHE A 75 -22.78 8.51 -9.00
C PHE A 75 -22.97 7.42 -10.08
N VAL A 76 -22.64 6.16 -9.76
CA VAL A 76 -22.89 5.02 -10.68
C VAL A 76 -24.38 4.86 -10.96
N MET A 77 -25.24 5.05 -9.96
CA MET A 77 -26.69 4.95 -10.16
C MET A 77 -27.21 6.05 -11.07
N SER A 78 -26.69 7.28 -10.93
CA SER A 78 -26.99 8.39 -11.83
C SER A 78 -26.55 8.07 -13.26
N LEU A 79 -25.29 7.68 -13.46
CA LEU A 79 -24.79 7.25 -14.77
C LEU A 79 -25.63 6.12 -15.38
N ARG A 80 -26.04 5.13 -14.57
CA ARG A 80 -26.89 4.03 -15.07
C ARG A 80 -28.27 4.49 -15.50
N LYS A 81 -28.84 5.49 -14.83
CA LYS A 81 -30.14 6.08 -15.23
C LYS A 81 -30.05 6.76 -16.59
N TYR A 82 -28.97 7.49 -16.87
CA TYR A 82 -28.89 8.36 -18.05
C TYR A 82 -28.16 7.74 -19.25
N ILE A 83 -27.10 6.95 -19.02
CA ILE A 83 -26.20 6.51 -20.11
C ILE A 83 -26.00 4.99 -20.16
N THR A 84 -26.84 4.19 -19.47
CA THR A 84 -26.87 2.74 -19.74
C THR A 84 -27.36 2.51 -21.16
N SER A 85 -26.69 1.62 -21.91
CA SER A 85 -26.99 1.35 -23.31
C SER A 85 -26.79 2.53 -24.27
N ALA A 86 -26.15 3.61 -23.81
CA ALA A 86 -25.77 4.72 -24.67
C ALA A 86 -24.77 4.26 -25.75
N ILE A 87 -24.85 4.88 -26.91
CA ILE A 87 -23.91 4.71 -28.01
C ILE A 87 -22.81 5.76 -27.86
N VAL A 88 -21.56 5.34 -27.98
CA VAL A 88 -20.40 6.23 -27.97
C VAL A 88 -20.25 6.84 -29.37
N GLU A 89 -20.54 8.13 -29.50
CA GLU A 89 -20.51 8.82 -30.80
C GLU A 89 -19.09 9.21 -31.20
N ASP A 90 -18.33 9.74 -30.23
CA ASP A 90 -16.99 10.26 -30.46
C ASP A 90 -16.20 10.43 -29.14
N PHE A 91 -14.88 10.34 -29.24
CA PHE A 91 -13.94 10.80 -28.21
C PHE A 91 -13.24 12.05 -28.73
N ARG A 92 -13.27 13.14 -27.96
CA ARG A 92 -12.65 14.41 -28.33
C ARG A 92 -11.74 14.90 -27.21
N GLN A 93 -10.64 15.52 -27.59
CA GLN A 93 -9.81 16.29 -26.68
C GLN A 93 -10.28 17.75 -26.72
N LEU A 94 -10.33 18.41 -25.55
CA LEU A 94 -10.53 19.85 -25.51
C LEU A 94 -9.22 20.56 -25.87
N ASN A 95 -9.17 21.19 -27.04
CA ASN A 95 -7.95 21.80 -27.57
C ASN A 95 -6.77 20.83 -27.50
N ASN A 96 -5.68 21.19 -26.82
CA ASN A 96 -4.62 20.24 -26.45
C ASN A 96 -4.48 20.10 -24.93
N ASP A 97 -5.53 20.38 -24.15
CA ASP A 97 -5.50 20.18 -22.70
C ASP A 97 -5.75 18.70 -22.35
N ARG A 98 -5.54 18.36 -21.08
CA ARG A 98 -5.75 17.03 -20.50
C ARG A 98 -7.22 16.81 -20.13
N VAL A 99 -8.12 17.18 -21.03
CA VAL A 99 -9.57 17.06 -20.86
C VAL A 99 -10.11 16.25 -22.03
N VAL A 100 -10.71 15.10 -21.72
CA VAL A 100 -11.31 14.20 -22.71
C VAL A 100 -12.82 14.26 -22.56
N LEU A 101 -13.50 14.53 -23.66
CA LEU A 101 -14.95 14.52 -23.81
C LEU A 101 -15.36 13.25 -24.55
N ILE A 102 -16.32 12.53 -24.00
CA ILE A 102 -16.92 11.35 -24.61
C ILE A 102 -18.36 11.71 -24.91
N ASP A 103 -18.67 11.88 -26.20
CA ASP A 103 -20.02 12.19 -26.63
C ASP A 103 -20.85 10.92 -26.73
N LEU A 104 -22.03 10.96 -26.13
CA LEU A 104 -22.91 9.83 -25.94
C LEU A 104 -24.32 10.18 -26.42
N SER A 105 -24.97 9.24 -27.11
CA SER A 105 -26.41 9.29 -27.35
C SER A 105 -27.11 8.15 -26.61
N ALA A 106 -28.13 8.49 -25.84
CA ALA A 106 -28.92 7.51 -25.09
C ALA A 106 -30.41 7.71 -25.36
N LYS A 107 -31.15 6.60 -25.37
CA LYS A 107 -32.61 6.64 -25.45
C LYS A 107 -33.19 6.81 -24.04
N ASN A 108 -34.14 7.72 -23.88
CA ASN A 108 -34.92 7.84 -22.65
C ASN A 108 -35.99 6.72 -22.56
N GLU A 109 -36.75 6.70 -21.46
CA GLU A 109 -37.82 5.72 -21.23
C GLU A 109 -38.97 5.80 -22.25
N LEU A 110 -39.15 6.95 -22.91
CA LEU A 110 -40.15 7.19 -23.95
C LEU A 110 -39.65 6.85 -25.36
N GLY A 111 -38.36 6.57 -25.51
CA GLY A 111 -37.72 6.22 -26.78
C GLY A 111 -37.01 7.37 -27.50
N ASP A 112 -37.12 8.61 -27.00
CA ASP A 112 -36.43 9.76 -27.59
C ASP A 112 -34.93 9.69 -27.33
N ILE A 113 -34.15 10.19 -28.27
CA ILE A 113 -32.69 10.20 -28.19
C ILE A 113 -32.23 11.53 -27.61
N HIS A 114 -31.51 11.47 -26.49
CA HIS A 114 -30.87 12.63 -25.88
C HIS A 114 -29.34 12.52 -25.95
N GLY A 115 -28.70 13.69 -26.09
CA GLY A 115 -27.26 13.84 -26.09
C GLY A 115 -26.71 14.06 -24.67
N TYR A 116 -25.65 13.32 -24.34
CA TYR A 116 -24.89 13.48 -23.11
C TYR A 116 -23.40 13.58 -23.44
N THR A 117 -22.64 14.25 -22.59
CA THR A 117 -21.18 14.23 -22.68
C THR A 117 -20.60 13.80 -21.34
N LEU A 118 -19.78 12.77 -21.36
CA LEU A 118 -19.00 12.34 -20.20
C LEU A 118 -17.60 12.94 -20.31
N ILE A 119 -17.24 13.78 -19.35
CA ILE A 119 -15.98 14.55 -19.39
C ILE A 119 -15.07 14.03 -18.30
N ILE A 120 -13.81 13.73 -18.64
CA ILE A 120 -12.75 13.48 -17.68
C ILE A 120 -11.68 14.57 -17.78
N GLU A 121 -11.41 15.20 -16.65
CA GLU A 121 -10.34 16.19 -16.50
C GLU A 121 -9.19 15.53 -15.73
N ILE A 122 -7.99 15.51 -16.31
CA ILE A 122 -6.79 14.87 -15.73
C ILE A 122 -5.85 15.97 -15.23
N MET A 123 -6.13 16.46 -14.03
CA MET A 123 -5.44 17.60 -13.39
C MET A 123 -4.93 17.25 -11.98
N ALA A 124 -4.28 16.09 -11.84
CA ALA A 124 -3.77 15.58 -10.56
C ALA A 124 -4.85 15.63 -9.45
N ARG A 125 -4.61 16.35 -8.35
CA ARG A 125 -5.59 16.48 -7.24
C ARG A 125 -6.95 17.04 -7.66
N HIS A 126 -6.99 17.86 -8.71
CA HIS A 126 -8.21 18.47 -9.24
C HIS A 126 -8.90 17.61 -10.32
N SER A 127 -8.35 16.43 -10.63
CA SER A 127 -8.98 15.53 -11.62
C SER A 127 -10.40 15.17 -11.21
N ASN A 128 -11.30 15.13 -12.18
CA ASN A 128 -12.71 14.86 -11.94
C ASN A 128 -13.37 14.22 -13.17
N ILE A 129 -14.54 13.63 -12.97
CA ILE A 129 -15.36 13.01 -14.02
C ILE A 129 -16.77 13.59 -13.89
N PHE A 130 -17.28 14.13 -14.97
CA PHE A 130 -18.59 14.77 -15.06
C PHE A 130 -19.45 14.06 -16.08
N LEU A 131 -20.74 13.94 -15.78
CA LEU A 131 -21.75 13.68 -16.79
C LEU A 131 -22.55 14.96 -16.99
N ILE A 132 -22.63 15.46 -18.22
CA ILE A 132 -23.39 16.67 -18.55
C ILE A 132 -24.50 16.34 -19.55
N ASN A 133 -25.62 17.07 -19.44
CA ASN A 133 -26.64 17.09 -20.48
C ASN A 133 -26.16 18.03 -21.61
N LYS A 134 -26.12 17.54 -22.85
CA LYS A 134 -25.60 18.30 -24.00
C LYS A 134 -26.53 19.44 -24.42
N GLU A 135 -27.84 19.28 -24.22
CA GLU A 135 -28.86 20.27 -24.57
C GLU A 135 -28.87 21.44 -23.57
N THR A 136 -28.80 21.13 -22.26
CA THR A 136 -28.91 22.16 -21.23
C THR A 136 -27.56 22.70 -20.75
N GLY A 137 -26.45 22.02 -21.04
CA GLY A 137 -25.12 22.34 -20.52
C GLY A 137 -24.95 22.12 -19.00
N LYS A 138 -25.92 21.47 -18.35
CA LYS A 138 -25.94 21.28 -16.89
C LYS A 138 -25.25 19.98 -16.48
N ILE A 139 -24.58 20.04 -15.33
CA ILE A 139 -23.99 18.87 -14.68
C ILE A 139 -25.11 17.98 -14.15
N ILE A 140 -25.19 16.75 -14.66
CA ILE A 140 -26.11 15.72 -14.14
C ILE A 140 -25.56 15.13 -12.85
N ASP A 141 -24.30 14.73 -12.86
CA ASP A 141 -23.58 14.28 -11.67
C ASP A 141 -22.07 14.31 -11.94
N LEU A 142 -21.29 14.14 -10.87
CA LEU A 142 -19.84 14.15 -10.92
C LEU A 142 -19.25 13.27 -9.81
N ILE A 143 -18.07 12.70 -10.07
CA ILE A 143 -17.43 11.75 -9.14
C ILE A 143 -16.91 12.44 -7.88
N LYS A 144 -16.37 13.67 -7.99
CA LYS A 144 -15.93 14.49 -6.85
C LYS A 144 -16.76 15.77 -6.75
N ARG A 145 -17.57 15.85 -5.71
CA ARG A 145 -18.36 17.05 -5.35
C ARG A 145 -17.53 17.96 -4.47
N VAL A 146 -17.49 19.25 -4.79
CA VAL A 146 -16.71 20.25 -4.03
C VAL A 146 -17.66 21.36 -3.61
N SER A 147 -17.65 21.68 -2.32
CA SER A 147 -18.43 22.82 -1.78
C SER A 147 -17.96 24.13 -2.42
N PRO A 148 -18.87 25.09 -2.71
CA PRO A 148 -18.51 26.42 -3.20
C PRO A 148 -17.45 27.14 -2.36
N GLU A 149 -17.38 26.87 -1.06
CA GLU A 149 -16.35 27.43 -0.15
C GLU A 149 -14.93 27.00 -0.53
N ASN A 150 -14.76 25.79 -1.07
CA ASN A 150 -13.46 25.22 -1.43
C ASN A 150 -13.10 25.44 -2.90
N ASN A 151 -14.04 25.90 -3.73
CA ASN A 151 -13.80 26.25 -5.12
C ASN A 151 -14.74 27.38 -5.57
N SER A 152 -14.23 28.61 -5.49
CA SER A 152 -14.98 29.82 -5.87
C SER A 152 -15.09 30.03 -7.38
N PHE A 153 -14.26 29.36 -8.19
CA PHE A 153 -14.20 29.62 -9.63
C PHE A 153 -15.39 29.01 -10.40
N ARG A 154 -15.80 27.79 -10.05
CA ARG A 154 -16.93 27.11 -10.70
C ARG A 154 -17.68 26.19 -9.75
N GLY A 155 -18.99 26.10 -9.96
CA GLY A 155 -19.87 25.13 -9.30
C GLY A 155 -19.48 23.70 -9.69
N LEU A 156 -19.37 22.83 -8.68
CA LEU A 156 -19.03 21.41 -8.81
C LEU A 156 -20.08 20.56 -8.10
N LEU A 157 -21.36 20.85 -8.37
CA LEU A 157 -22.52 20.13 -7.86
C LEU A 157 -23.49 19.76 -9.00
N PRO A 158 -24.30 18.70 -8.84
CA PRO A 158 -25.40 18.40 -9.75
C PRO A 158 -26.36 19.60 -9.89
N GLY A 159 -26.74 19.94 -11.12
CA GLY A 159 -27.63 21.05 -11.47
C GLY A 159 -26.91 22.35 -11.87
N ASP A 160 -25.65 22.51 -11.48
CA ASP A 160 -24.81 23.64 -11.88
C ASP A 160 -24.55 23.61 -13.40
N ASP A 161 -24.36 24.79 -14.00
CA ASP A 161 -23.88 24.89 -15.37
C ASP A 161 -22.41 24.46 -15.43
N TYR A 162 -22.08 23.55 -16.35
CA TYR A 162 -20.70 23.09 -16.50
C TYR A 162 -19.83 24.23 -17.04
N LYS A 163 -18.78 24.57 -16.29
CA LYS A 163 -17.76 25.53 -16.70
C LYS A 163 -16.43 24.83 -16.86
N LEU A 164 -15.73 25.16 -17.93
CA LEU A 164 -14.37 24.67 -18.17
C LEU A 164 -13.41 25.15 -17.07
N PRO A 165 -12.30 24.44 -16.85
CA PRO A 165 -11.18 24.96 -16.08
C PRO A 165 -10.72 26.32 -16.63
N PRO A 166 -10.05 27.16 -15.82
CA PRO A 166 -9.53 28.45 -16.28
C PRO A 166 -8.68 28.28 -17.54
N ALA A 167 -9.05 28.99 -18.61
CA ALA A 167 -8.34 28.92 -19.88
C ALA A 167 -6.89 29.39 -19.71
N GLN A 168 -5.96 28.68 -20.34
CA GLN A 168 -4.59 29.12 -20.47
C GLN A 168 -4.50 29.93 -21.77
N ASN A 169 -3.91 31.13 -21.73
CA ASN A 169 -3.68 31.94 -22.92
C ASN A 169 -2.51 31.36 -23.75
N LYS A 170 -2.71 30.15 -24.28
CA LYS A 170 -1.73 29.34 -24.98
C LYS A 170 -2.30 28.82 -26.28
N ILE A 171 -1.40 28.43 -27.18
CA ILE A 171 -1.73 28.01 -28.52
C ILE A 171 -1.85 26.49 -28.57
N ASN A 172 -2.88 25.96 -29.24
CA ASN A 172 -2.99 24.53 -29.51
C ASN A 172 -2.02 24.13 -30.64
N PRO A 173 -1.02 23.27 -30.38
CA PRO A 173 0.01 22.91 -31.37
C PRO A 173 -0.55 22.23 -32.63
N PHE A 174 -1.67 21.50 -32.53
CA PHE A 174 -2.27 20.81 -33.69
C PHE A 174 -3.14 21.72 -34.57
N SER A 175 -3.38 22.96 -34.15
CA SER A 175 -4.21 23.93 -34.88
C SER A 175 -3.41 25.00 -35.62
N THR A 176 -2.14 25.18 -35.26
CA THR A 176 -1.21 26.10 -35.91
C THR A 176 -0.65 25.52 -37.20
N LYS A 177 -0.56 26.35 -38.25
CA LYS A 177 0.22 26.01 -39.45
C LYS A 177 1.66 26.51 -39.27
N ALA A 178 2.64 25.63 -39.50
CA ALA A 178 4.06 25.91 -39.69
C ALA A 178 4.56 27.24 -39.04
N GLU A 179 4.68 27.26 -37.72
CA GLU A 179 5.36 28.36 -37.03
C GLU A 179 6.86 28.08 -36.95
N ASN A 180 7.67 29.10 -37.25
CA ASN A 180 9.12 29.00 -37.10
C ASN A 180 9.46 28.99 -35.60
N LEU A 181 9.90 27.83 -35.08
CA LEU A 181 10.28 27.63 -33.67
C LEU A 181 11.78 27.71 -33.44
N SER A 182 12.52 28.29 -34.39
CA SER A 182 13.98 28.43 -34.31
C SER A 182 14.40 29.07 -32.98
N GLU A 183 15.35 28.43 -32.29
CA GLU A 183 15.98 28.90 -31.04
C GLU A 183 15.08 28.93 -29.79
N MET A 184 13.90 28.31 -29.80
CA MET A 184 13.06 28.22 -28.60
C MET A 184 13.56 27.18 -27.60
N SER A 185 13.72 27.57 -26.33
CA SER A 185 14.04 26.62 -25.27
C SER A 185 12.83 25.74 -24.89
N ALA A 186 13.06 24.60 -24.25
CA ALA A 186 11.99 23.76 -23.72
C ALA A 186 11.04 24.53 -22.77
N ALA A 187 11.55 25.54 -22.05
CA ALA A 187 10.71 26.38 -21.18
C ALA A 187 9.79 27.32 -21.97
N ASP A 188 10.28 27.88 -23.08
CA ASP A 188 9.51 28.78 -23.93
C ASP A 188 8.43 28.02 -24.69
N ILE A 189 8.74 26.80 -25.16
CA ILE A 189 7.78 25.88 -25.77
C ILE A 189 6.59 25.64 -24.82
N ARG A 190 6.85 25.33 -23.54
CA ARG A 190 5.77 25.09 -22.55
C ARG A 190 4.95 26.34 -22.20
N LYS A 191 5.55 27.53 -22.32
CA LYS A 191 4.83 28.80 -22.12
C LYS A 191 3.92 29.09 -23.31
N LYS A 192 4.39 28.83 -24.53
CA LYS A 192 3.68 29.13 -25.77
C LYS A 192 2.56 28.14 -26.08
N PHE A 193 2.84 26.85 -25.97
CA PHE A 193 1.91 25.79 -26.38
C PHE A 193 1.17 25.16 -25.22
N GLU A 194 -0.12 24.91 -25.44
CA GLU A 194 -0.99 24.18 -24.53
C GLU A 194 -0.65 22.69 -24.53
N GLY A 195 -0.75 22.03 -23.37
CA GLY A 195 -0.65 20.57 -23.29
C GLY A 195 0.74 19.96 -23.33
N ILE A 196 1.80 20.74 -23.54
CA ILE A 196 3.16 20.21 -23.63
C ILE A 196 3.78 20.03 -22.22
N GLY A 197 4.11 18.78 -21.88
CA GLY A 197 4.78 18.42 -20.63
C GLY A 197 6.30 18.69 -20.63
N LEU A 198 6.94 18.45 -19.47
CA LEU A 198 8.39 18.64 -19.30
C LEU A 198 9.20 17.80 -20.28
N ASP A 199 8.96 16.49 -20.28
CA ASP A 199 9.70 15.54 -21.11
C ASP A 199 9.42 15.84 -22.61
N THR A 200 8.17 16.10 -22.99
CA THR A 200 7.78 16.41 -24.39
C THR A 200 8.42 17.69 -24.91
N SER A 201 8.49 18.74 -24.08
CA SER A 201 9.16 19.98 -24.47
C SER A 201 10.67 19.84 -24.65
N ALA A 202 11.32 18.97 -23.85
CA ALA A 202 12.74 18.72 -23.97
C ALA A 202 13.05 17.92 -25.24
N GLU A 203 12.22 16.94 -25.57
CA GLU A 203 12.35 16.19 -26.83
C GLU A 203 12.11 17.09 -28.04
N LEU A 204 11.11 17.96 -27.99
CA LEU A 204 10.80 18.91 -29.07
C LEU A 204 11.94 19.92 -29.28
N GLU A 205 12.51 20.48 -28.20
CA GLU A 205 13.69 21.36 -28.26
C GLU A 205 14.85 20.69 -29.00
N GLN A 206 15.19 19.44 -28.65
CA GLN A 206 16.25 18.68 -29.31
C GLN A 206 15.90 18.32 -30.76
N THR A 207 14.63 18.06 -31.04
CA THR A 207 14.14 17.74 -32.39
C THR A 207 14.27 18.94 -33.33
N ILE A 208 13.93 20.14 -32.83
CA ILE A 208 14.10 21.42 -33.54
C ILE A 208 15.58 21.76 -33.72
N ALA A 209 16.41 21.53 -32.70
CA ALA A 209 17.86 21.74 -32.79
C ALA A 209 18.53 20.87 -33.87
N LYS A 210 17.93 19.72 -34.20
CA LYS A 210 18.34 18.83 -35.30
C LYS A 210 17.76 19.22 -36.67
N GLY A 211 17.03 20.33 -36.76
CA GLY A 211 16.50 20.86 -38.02
C GLY A 211 15.11 20.35 -38.42
N ASN A 212 14.41 19.61 -37.56
CA ASN A 212 13.04 19.15 -37.83
C ASN A 212 12.02 20.21 -37.43
N SER A 213 10.87 20.23 -38.11
CA SER A 213 9.79 21.17 -37.83
C SER A 213 8.87 20.69 -36.71
N LEU A 214 8.02 21.61 -36.21
CA LEU A 214 6.93 21.24 -35.31
C LEU A 214 5.99 20.23 -35.98
N ASP A 215 5.68 20.42 -37.26
CA ASP A 215 4.76 19.57 -38.01
C ASP A 215 5.30 18.14 -38.13
N ASP A 216 6.61 17.98 -38.34
CA ASP A 216 7.26 16.66 -38.33
C ASP A 216 7.08 15.98 -36.97
N PHE A 217 7.29 16.72 -35.88
CA PHE A 217 7.11 16.20 -34.54
C PHE A 217 5.65 15.82 -34.26
N LEU A 218 4.68 16.63 -34.70
CA LEU A 218 3.25 16.37 -34.54
C LEU A 218 2.79 15.18 -35.38
N ASN A 219 3.31 15.02 -36.60
CA ASN A 219 3.01 13.89 -37.48
C ASN A 219 3.37 12.55 -36.84
N ARG A 220 4.44 12.50 -36.03
CA ARG A 220 4.81 11.28 -35.29
C ARG A 220 3.73 10.86 -34.30
N TYR A 221 3.06 11.80 -33.64
CA TYR A 221 1.93 11.50 -32.74
C TYR A 221 0.67 11.04 -33.47
N GLN A 222 0.58 11.23 -34.79
CA GLN A 222 -0.55 10.77 -35.60
C GLN A 222 -0.27 9.44 -36.30
N ASN A 223 0.97 9.23 -36.75
CA ASN A 223 1.30 8.14 -37.67
C ASN A 223 2.36 7.15 -37.14
N GLU A 224 3.14 7.52 -36.12
CA GLU A 224 4.28 6.73 -35.63
C GLU A 224 4.17 6.45 -34.13
N ILE A 225 3.02 5.92 -33.71
CA ILE A 225 2.80 5.53 -32.31
C ILE A 225 3.70 4.36 -31.94
N HIS A 226 4.53 4.56 -30.92
CA HIS A 226 5.45 3.58 -30.34
C HIS A 226 5.31 3.62 -28.81
N PRO A 227 4.30 2.94 -28.24
CA PRO A 227 4.05 2.94 -26.81
C PRO A 227 5.23 2.31 -26.05
N ASN A 228 5.93 3.09 -25.24
CA ASN A 228 7.14 2.62 -24.57
C ASN A 228 7.29 3.17 -23.15
N THR A 229 8.04 2.45 -22.33
CA THR A 229 8.62 2.99 -21.10
C THR A 229 10.08 3.30 -21.32
N ALA A 230 10.53 4.47 -20.87
CA ALA A 230 11.91 4.91 -21.02
C ALA A 230 12.40 5.65 -19.77
N ASN A 231 13.70 5.57 -19.49
CA ASN A 231 14.34 6.36 -18.45
C ASN A 231 14.72 7.72 -19.02
N ASN A 232 14.32 8.79 -18.34
CA ASN A 232 14.76 10.13 -18.70
C ASN A 232 16.20 10.41 -18.22
N ASN A 233 16.76 11.57 -18.58
CA ASN A 233 18.10 12.03 -18.17
C ASN A 233 18.36 12.04 -16.64
N LYS A 234 17.32 11.90 -15.80
CA LYS A 234 17.42 11.79 -14.34
C LYS A 234 17.23 10.35 -13.84
N HIS A 235 17.35 9.35 -14.71
CA HIS A 235 17.10 7.93 -14.45
C HIS A 235 15.72 7.63 -13.86
N LYS A 236 14.72 8.48 -14.15
CA LYS A 236 13.35 8.24 -13.71
C LYS A 236 12.54 7.61 -14.84
N LEU A 237 11.91 6.47 -14.54
CA LEU A 237 11.05 5.76 -15.48
C LEU A 237 9.80 6.58 -15.83
N GLY A 238 9.60 6.81 -17.12
CA GLY A 238 8.41 7.40 -17.73
C GLY A 238 7.72 6.44 -18.69
N PHE A 239 6.56 6.88 -19.19
CA PHE A 239 5.79 6.22 -20.24
C PHE A 239 5.57 7.23 -21.36
N PHE A 240 5.68 6.83 -22.61
CA PHE A 240 5.70 7.71 -23.78
C PHE A 240 4.88 7.08 -24.92
N PRO A 241 4.16 7.90 -25.72
CA PRO A 241 3.36 7.40 -26.83
C PRO A 241 4.17 7.21 -28.12
N ILE A 242 5.34 7.84 -28.20
CA ILE A 242 6.33 7.72 -29.28
C ILE A 242 7.73 7.60 -28.65
N ALA A 243 8.71 7.12 -29.40
CA ALA A 243 10.10 7.06 -28.94
C ALA A 243 10.72 8.47 -28.81
N PHE A 244 11.24 8.80 -27.64
CA PHE A 244 11.97 10.05 -27.38
C PHE A 244 13.47 9.80 -27.52
N SER A 245 13.91 9.63 -28.77
CA SER A 245 15.26 9.17 -29.13
C SER A 245 16.36 10.14 -28.72
N ASN A 246 16.04 11.41 -28.43
CA ASN A 246 17.03 12.42 -28.06
C ASN A 246 17.23 12.56 -26.55
N THR A 247 16.19 12.30 -25.75
CA THR A 247 16.17 12.64 -24.32
C THR A 247 15.93 11.46 -23.38
N THR A 248 15.70 10.27 -23.93
CA THR A 248 15.38 9.08 -23.12
C THR A 248 16.08 7.83 -23.63
N THR A 249 16.21 6.85 -22.74
CA THR A 249 16.68 5.50 -23.08
C THR A 249 15.54 4.52 -22.87
N GLU A 250 15.11 3.88 -23.94
CA GLU A 250 14.00 2.91 -23.91
C GLU A 250 14.33 1.72 -23.01
N VAL A 251 13.33 1.28 -22.26
CA VAL A 251 13.39 0.13 -21.34
C VAL A 251 12.51 -1.01 -21.85
N SER A 252 11.32 -0.70 -22.34
CA SER A 252 10.36 -1.69 -22.84
C SER A 252 9.35 -1.06 -23.79
N GLU A 253 8.91 -1.83 -24.78
CA GLU A 253 7.87 -1.50 -25.76
C GLU A 253 6.57 -2.25 -25.47
N TYR A 254 5.44 -1.67 -25.86
CA TYR A 254 4.11 -2.24 -25.67
C TYR A 254 3.24 -2.14 -26.93
N PRO A 255 2.31 -3.09 -27.15
CA PRO A 255 1.44 -3.08 -28.34
C PRO A 255 0.46 -1.91 -28.43
N SER A 256 0.09 -1.31 -27.29
CA SER A 256 -0.87 -0.20 -27.21
C SER A 256 -0.55 0.73 -26.05
N LEU A 257 -1.07 1.97 -26.08
CA LEU A 257 -0.96 2.91 -24.96
C LEU A 257 -1.70 2.38 -23.74
N SER A 258 -2.81 1.68 -23.96
CA SER A 258 -3.56 0.99 -22.91
C SER A 258 -2.72 -0.07 -22.19
N ASP A 259 -2.02 -0.93 -22.92
CA ASP A 259 -1.16 -1.98 -22.34
C ASP A 259 0.06 -1.36 -21.62
N LEU A 260 0.63 -0.30 -22.18
CA LEU A 260 1.69 0.50 -21.55
C LEU A 260 1.25 1.01 -20.17
N LEU A 261 0.06 1.61 -20.08
CA LEU A 261 -0.44 2.19 -18.83
C LEU A 261 -0.86 1.11 -17.82
N ASP A 262 -1.42 -0.02 -18.27
CA ASP A 262 -1.73 -1.15 -17.40
C ASP A 262 -0.47 -1.65 -16.69
N ASN A 263 0.65 -1.79 -17.40
CA ASN A 263 1.92 -2.22 -16.82
C ASN A 263 2.59 -1.13 -15.98
N TYR A 264 2.64 0.11 -16.46
CA TYR A 264 3.27 1.22 -15.74
C TYR A 264 2.61 1.51 -14.38
N TYR A 265 1.27 1.42 -14.32
CA TYR A 265 0.52 1.71 -13.10
C TYR A 265 0.20 0.48 -12.26
N LEU A 266 0.54 -0.74 -12.68
CA LEU A 266 0.17 -1.97 -11.98
C LEU A 266 0.58 -1.94 -10.50
N ASP A 267 1.86 -1.65 -10.25
CA ASP A 267 2.41 -1.61 -8.89
C ASP A 267 1.99 -0.33 -8.15
N LYS A 268 2.09 0.83 -8.81
CA LYS A 268 1.81 2.12 -8.17
C LYS A 268 0.34 2.28 -7.77
N ALA A 269 -0.59 1.93 -8.65
CA ALA A 269 -2.01 2.02 -8.35
C ALA A 269 -2.41 0.98 -7.30
N ARG A 270 -1.84 -0.23 -7.34
CA ARG A 270 -2.06 -1.25 -6.31
C ARG A 270 -1.60 -0.77 -4.93
N LEU A 271 -0.38 -0.26 -4.80
CA LEU A 271 0.18 0.22 -3.53
C LEU A 271 -0.64 1.39 -2.97
N ASP A 272 -0.94 2.42 -3.77
CA ASP A 272 -1.77 3.55 -3.33
C ASP A 272 -3.18 3.09 -2.89
N ARG A 273 -3.78 2.10 -3.58
CA ARG A 273 -5.10 1.54 -3.22
C ARG A 273 -5.06 0.83 -1.86
N ILE A 274 -4.04 0.01 -1.62
CA ILE A 274 -3.84 -0.68 -0.33
C ILE A 274 -3.63 0.37 0.76
N GLU A 275 -2.78 1.37 0.53
CA GLU A 275 -2.54 2.45 1.49
C GLU A 275 -3.85 3.17 1.83
N GLN A 276 -4.69 3.53 0.85
CA GLN A 276 -5.96 4.21 1.11
C GLN A 276 -6.94 3.38 1.93
N GLN A 277 -7.08 2.09 1.64
CA GLN A 277 -7.98 1.20 2.38
C GLN A 277 -7.49 0.92 3.80
N THR A 278 -6.16 0.85 3.97
CA THR A 278 -5.53 0.48 5.24
C THR A 278 -5.15 1.68 6.09
N LYS A 279 -5.13 2.92 5.56
CA LYS A 279 -4.66 4.14 6.25
C LYS A 279 -5.24 4.35 7.65
N SER A 280 -6.55 4.18 7.79
CA SER A 280 -7.21 4.34 9.10
C SER A 280 -6.78 3.25 10.09
N ILE A 281 -6.48 2.05 9.59
CA ILE A 281 -6.09 0.88 10.37
C ILE A 281 -4.63 1.02 10.77
N THR A 282 -3.75 1.25 9.80
CA THR A 282 -2.31 1.44 10.03
C THR A 282 -2.05 2.60 10.97
N HIS A 283 -2.77 3.72 10.84
CA HIS A 283 -2.68 4.83 11.79
C HIS A 283 -3.08 4.42 13.22
N ARG A 284 -4.20 3.70 13.38
CA ARG A 284 -4.66 3.24 14.69
C ARG A 284 -3.70 2.24 15.32
N LEU A 285 -3.23 1.25 14.55
CA LEU A 285 -2.24 0.27 15.02
C LEU A 285 -0.93 0.96 15.39
N GLY A 286 -0.48 1.95 14.61
CA GLY A 286 0.71 2.75 14.91
C GLY A 286 0.62 3.51 16.24
N ILE A 287 -0.56 4.03 16.60
CA ILE A 287 -0.78 4.66 17.91
C ILE A 287 -0.63 3.64 19.04
N ILE A 288 -1.19 2.43 18.89
CA ILE A 288 -1.13 1.36 19.90
C ILE A 288 0.32 0.89 20.05
N LEU A 289 0.97 0.55 18.93
CA LEU A 289 2.36 0.12 18.88
C LEU A 289 3.31 1.12 19.55
N LYS A 290 3.11 2.43 19.30
CA LYS A 290 3.92 3.48 19.95
C LYS A 290 3.75 3.50 21.48
N LYS A 291 2.53 3.26 21.97
CA LYS A 291 2.25 3.16 23.41
C LYS A 291 2.91 1.93 24.02
N ASP A 292 2.83 0.79 23.37
CA ASP A 292 3.38 -0.47 23.87
C ASP A 292 4.92 -0.45 23.87
N LYS A 293 5.55 0.06 22.80
CA LYS A 293 7.01 0.32 22.80
C LYS A 293 7.45 1.25 23.93
N SER A 294 6.66 2.28 24.23
CA SER A 294 6.93 3.17 25.37
C SER A 294 6.79 2.44 26.70
N LYS A 295 5.80 1.55 26.83
CA LYS A 295 5.58 0.72 28.02
C LYS A 295 6.74 -0.27 28.22
N VAL A 296 7.20 -0.97 27.17
CA VAL A 296 8.40 -1.84 27.21
C VAL A 296 9.62 -1.07 27.71
N LYS A 297 9.89 0.13 27.17
CA LYS A 297 11.00 0.98 27.63
C LYS A 297 10.90 1.34 29.11
N LYS A 298 9.70 1.63 29.61
CA LYS A 298 9.46 1.92 31.04
C LYS A 298 9.64 0.70 31.93
N LEU A 299 9.13 -0.47 31.52
CA LEU A 299 9.28 -1.73 32.24
C LEU A 299 10.76 -2.16 32.31
N ASN A 300 11.50 -2.05 31.22
CA ASN A 300 12.96 -2.31 31.22
C ASN A 300 13.70 -1.36 32.16
N LYS A 301 13.32 -0.08 32.20
CA LYS A 301 13.89 0.89 33.16
C LYS A 301 13.55 0.53 34.62
N GLN A 302 12.34 0.05 34.89
CA GLN A 302 11.94 -0.43 36.21
C GLN A 302 12.71 -1.69 36.61
N LEU A 303 12.92 -2.61 35.67
CA LEU A 303 13.69 -3.83 35.88
C LEU A 303 15.17 -3.50 36.18
N ALA A 304 15.81 -2.62 35.41
CA ALA A 304 17.17 -2.16 35.69
C ALA A 304 17.27 -1.44 37.05
N ALA A 305 16.22 -0.72 37.48
CA ALA A 305 16.18 -0.13 38.81
C ALA A 305 16.11 -1.17 39.94
N THR A 306 15.89 -2.45 39.65
CA THR A 306 15.95 -3.53 40.66
C THR A 306 17.38 -4.01 40.93
N ASP A 307 18.38 -3.61 40.15
CA ASP A 307 19.79 -4.04 40.34
C ASP A 307 20.36 -3.63 41.71
N VAL A 308 19.84 -2.55 42.30
CA VAL A 308 20.20 -2.10 43.66
C VAL A 308 19.61 -2.98 44.78
N MET A 309 18.76 -3.95 44.45
CA MET A 309 18.13 -4.86 45.41
C MET A 309 19.17 -5.59 46.27
N ASN A 310 20.24 -6.10 45.65
CA ASN A 310 21.31 -6.79 46.36
C ASN A 310 22.02 -5.86 47.36
N LYS A 311 22.20 -4.58 47.00
CA LYS A 311 22.77 -3.57 47.90
C LYS A 311 21.86 -3.32 49.11
N TYR A 312 20.54 -3.25 48.93
CA TYR A 312 19.61 -3.07 50.05
C TYR A 312 19.56 -4.28 50.99
N ASN A 313 19.67 -5.49 50.45
CA ASN A 313 19.78 -6.68 51.29
C ASN A 313 21.08 -6.65 52.12
N LEU A 314 22.21 -6.37 51.46
CA LEU A 314 23.52 -6.23 52.11
C LEU A 314 23.49 -5.14 53.20
N TYR A 315 22.87 -3.99 52.94
CA TYR A 315 22.74 -2.92 53.95
C TYR A 315 21.90 -3.36 55.14
N GLY A 316 20.80 -4.07 54.91
CA GLY A 316 19.98 -4.64 55.98
C GLY A 316 20.78 -5.61 56.86
N GLU A 317 21.57 -6.49 56.22
CA GLU A 317 22.42 -7.47 56.92
C GLU A 317 23.51 -6.77 57.74
N LEU A 318 24.29 -5.86 57.13
CA LEU A 318 25.38 -5.16 57.82
C LEU A 318 24.89 -4.32 59.00
N LEU A 319 23.76 -3.61 58.85
CA LEU A 319 23.18 -2.83 59.94
C LEU A 319 22.64 -3.72 61.07
N THR A 320 22.18 -4.93 60.75
CA THR A 320 21.72 -5.90 61.76
C THR A 320 22.91 -6.50 62.51
N THR A 321 23.99 -6.86 61.81
CA THR A 321 25.20 -7.45 62.40
C THR A 321 25.97 -6.45 63.26
N TYR A 322 26.16 -5.22 62.80
CA TYR A 322 26.91 -4.17 63.50
C TYR A 322 26.02 -3.22 64.31
N MET A 323 24.85 -3.69 64.76
CA MET A 323 23.83 -2.84 65.40
C MET A 323 24.36 -2.05 66.61
N SER A 324 25.26 -2.64 67.39
CA SER A 324 25.90 -2.02 68.55
C SER A 324 26.82 -0.85 68.21
N LYS A 325 27.32 -0.76 66.96
CA LYS A 325 28.21 0.31 66.49
C LYS A 325 27.44 1.53 65.96
N ILE A 326 26.12 1.44 65.83
CA ILE A 326 25.27 2.49 65.26
C ILE A 326 24.84 3.45 66.36
N GLN A 327 25.27 4.71 66.27
CA GLN A 327 24.81 5.76 67.17
C GLN A 327 23.44 6.30 66.74
N HIS A 328 22.57 6.60 67.71
CA HIS A 328 21.29 7.25 67.44
C HIS A 328 21.48 8.66 66.89
N GLY A 329 20.71 9.04 65.85
CA GLY A 329 20.80 10.35 65.21
C GLY A 329 21.85 10.48 64.10
N SER A 330 22.65 9.45 63.81
CA SER A 330 23.63 9.47 62.72
C SER A 330 22.96 9.45 61.33
N SER A 331 23.50 10.22 60.38
CA SER A 331 23.01 10.30 59.00
C SER A 331 23.66 9.27 58.04
N SER A 332 24.79 8.69 58.44
CA SER A 332 25.47 7.61 57.71
C SER A 332 26.42 6.84 58.61
N ILE A 333 26.75 5.60 58.23
CA ILE A 333 27.78 4.78 58.88
C ILE A 333 28.62 4.04 57.83
N THR A 334 29.93 3.93 58.06
CA THR A 334 30.82 3.08 57.26
C THR A 334 31.02 1.76 57.98
N LEU A 335 30.70 0.65 57.33
CA LEU A 335 30.81 -0.70 57.88
C LEU A 335 31.61 -1.58 56.93
N THR A 336 32.50 -2.40 57.48
CA THR A 336 33.26 -3.38 56.70
C THR A 336 32.38 -4.54 56.30
N ASN A 337 32.28 -4.77 54.99
CA ASN A 337 31.55 -5.89 54.43
C ASN A 337 32.32 -7.20 54.68
N TYR A 338 31.71 -8.11 55.43
CA TYR A 338 32.34 -9.37 55.82
C TYR A 338 32.47 -10.40 54.67
N TYR A 339 31.85 -10.15 53.50
CA TYR A 339 32.00 -11.01 52.33
C TYR A 339 33.26 -10.71 51.49
N ASN A 340 33.70 -9.45 51.46
CA ASN A 340 34.80 -9.01 50.59
C ASN A 340 35.84 -8.11 51.28
N ASN A 341 35.67 -7.84 52.58
CA ASN A 341 36.52 -6.97 53.40
C ASN A 341 36.63 -5.52 52.89
N GLU A 342 35.68 -5.06 52.08
CA GLU A 342 35.61 -3.67 51.62
C GLU A 342 34.71 -2.84 52.55
N ASP A 343 35.08 -1.58 52.76
CA ASP A 343 34.27 -0.65 53.54
C ASP A 343 33.10 -0.09 52.72
N VAL A 344 31.90 -0.19 53.28
CA VAL A 344 30.65 0.21 52.65
C VAL A 344 29.98 1.31 53.47
N THR A 345 29.81 2.49 52.86
CA THR A 345 29.07 3.60 53.49
C THR A 345 27.55 3.43 53.27
N ILE A 346 26.80 3.35 54.36
CA ILE A 346 25.34 3.19 54.38
C ILE A 346 24.68 4.47 54.90
N LYS A 347 23.72 5.01 54.17
CA LYS A 347 22.92 6.16 54.63
C LYS A 347 21.89 5.72 55.66
N LEU A 348 21.68 6.50 56.71
CA LEU A 348 20.71 6.24 57.77
C LEU A 348 19.69 7.37 57.83
N ASN A 349 18.48 7.08 58.31
CA ASN A 349 17.56 8.10 58.75
C ASN A 349 17.84 8.40 60.23
N PRO A 350 18.23 9.64 60.59
CA PRO A 350 18.48 10.04 61.97
C PRO A 350 17.28 9.84 62.92
N GLU A 351 16.05 9.92 62.40
CA GLU A 351 14.82 9.75 63.17
C GLU A 351 14.53 8.29 63.53
N TYR A 352 15.19 7.34 62.86
CA TYR A 352 14.94 5.91 63.03
C TYR A 352 15.95 5.27 63.98
N SER A 353 15.48 4.30 64.76
CA SER A 353 16.38 3.42 65.52
C SER A 353 17.25 2.59 64.56
N PRO A 354 18.40 2.07 65.02
CA PRO A 354 19.24 1.16 64.23
C PRO A 354 18.46 -0.02 63.62
N SER A 355 17.55 -0.60 64.42
CA SER A 355 16.65 -1.68 63.97
C SER A 355 15.66 -1.21 62.90
N LEU A 356 15.04 -0.03 63.06
CA LEU A 356 14.12 0.54 62.07
C LEU A 356 14.83 0.91 60.76
N ASN A 357 16.08 1.37 60.82
CA ASN A 357 16.92 1.61 59.65
C ASN A 357 17.20 0.30 58.88
N ALA A 358 17.59 -0.77 59.57
CA ALA A 358 17.77 -2.09 58.96
C ALA A 358 16.46 -2.62 58.35
N GLN A 359 15.34 -2.53 59.09
CA GLN A 359 14.03 -2.96 58.62
C GLN A 359 13.54 -2.15 57.41
N SER A 360 13.86 -0.85 57.34
CA SER A 360 13.55 0.00 56.18
C SER A 360 14.26 -0.48 54.91
N TYR A 361 15.53 -0.89 55.01
CA TYR A 361 16.26 -1.50 53.90
C TYR A 361 15.68 -2.86 53.48
N TYR A 362 15.32 -3.72 54.43
CA TYR A 362 14.60 -4.97 54.13
C TYR A 362 13.23 -4.72 53.49
N LYS A 363 12.50 -3.68 53.91
CA LYS A 363 11.22 -3.30 53.29
C LYS A 363 11.40 -2.83 51.85
N LYS A 364 12.45 -2.06 51.55
CA LYS A 364 12.81 -1.67 50.18
C LYS A 364 13.20 -2.88 49.33
N TYR A 365 14.00 -3.79 49.88
CA TYR A 365 14.35 -5.06 49.24
C TYR A 365 13.11 -5.88 48.88
N ARG A 366 12.24 -6.17 49.85
CA ARG A 366 11.01 -6.97 49.62
C ARG A 366 10.08 -6.32 48.61
N LYS A 367 9.96 -4.99 48.62
CA LYS A 367 9.16 -4.25 47.62
C LYS A 367 9.69 -4.46 46.19
N LEU A 368 11.01 -4.40 45.99
CA LEU A 368 11.62 -4.66 44.70
C LEU A 368 11.47 -6.14 44.30
N GLN A 369 11.76 -7.06 45.23
CA GLN A 369 11.62 -8.50 45.03
C GLN A 369 10.21 -8.88 44.54
N ASN A 370 9.17 -8.40 45.23
CA ASN A 370 7.79 -8.68 44.88
C ASN A 370 7.36 -8.03 43.54
N SER A 371 8.03 -6.96 43.11
CA SER A 371 7.71 -6.29 41.84
C SER A 371 8.28 -7.00 40.61
N ILE A 372 9.39 -7.75 40.76
CA ILE A 372 10.09 -8.39 39.64
C ILE A 372 9.19 -9.36 38.85
N PRO A 373 8.45 -10.29 39.47
CA PRO A 373 7.57 -11.22 38.74
C PRO A 373 6.54 -10.48 37.88
N HIS A 374 5.87 -9.48 38.45
CA HIS A 374 4.87 -8.69 37.74
C HIS A 374 5.45 -7.85 36.60
N ILE A 375 6.65 -7.28 36.80
CA ILE A 375 7.34 -6.53 35.74
C ILE A 375 7.72 -7.47 34.60
N LYS A 376 8.26 -8.65 34.89
CA LYS A 376 8.64 -9.65 33.89
C LYS A 376 7.43 -10.16 33.10
N GLU A 377 6.34 -10.50 33.80
CA GLU A 377 5.08 -10.91 33.17
C GLU A 377 4.53 -9.81 32.24
N GLN A 378 4.45 -8.56 32.73
CA GLN A 378 3.99 -7.44 31.90
C GLN A 378 4.93 -7.15 30.72
N LEU A 379 6.24 -7.34 30.90
CA LEU A 379 7.22 -7.15 29.85
C LEU A 379 7.03 -8.19 28.75
N GLU A 380 6.83 -9.46 29.12
CA GLU A 380 6.56 -10.55 28.19
C GLU A 380 5.26 -10.29 27.41
N ILE A 381 4.15 -9.99 28.09
CA ILE A 381 2.86 -9.69 27.46
C ILE A 381 2.98 -8.53 26.47
N THR A 382 3.58 -7.41 26.91
CA THR A 382 3.70 -6.21 26.09
C THR A 382 4.65 -6.44 24.90
N THR A 383 5.73 -7.22 25.08
CA THR A 383 6.67 -7.55 24.00
C THR A 383 6.00 -8.45 22.95
N ASN A 384 5.24 -9.46 23.38
CA ASN A 384 4.46 -10.30 22.48
C ASN A 384 3.41 -9.50 21.70
N GLU A 385 2.78 -8.52 22.34
CA GLU A 385 1.84 -7.60 21.68
C GLU A 385 2.53 -6.70 20.65
N VAL A 386 3.71 -6.15 20.97
CA VAL A 386 4.54 -5.38 20.02
C VAL A 386 4.87 -6.23 18.79
N ASN A 387 5.38 -7.46 19.00
CA ASN A 387 5.75 -8.37 17.91
C ASN A 387 4.54 -8.72 17.04
N TYR A 388 3.38 -8.99 17.65
CA TYR A 388 2.14 -9.23 16.92
C TYR A 388 1.72 -8.01 16.09
N LEU A 389 1.69 -6.81 16.65
CA LEU A 389 1.31 -5.60 15.92
C LEU A 389 2.28 -5.26 14.79
N GLU A 390 3.57 -5.49 14.98
CA GLU A 390 4.58 -5.35 13.93
C GLU A 390 4.37 -6.37 12.80
N SER A 391 4.00 -7.61 13.14
CA SER A 391 3.65 -8.61 12.13
C SER A 391 2.44 -8.21 11.30
N VAL A 392 1.39 -7.71 11.93
CA VAL A 392 0.19 -7.26 11.21
C VAL A 392 0.49 -6.08 10.31
N LEU A 393 1.29 -5.11 10.78
CA LEU A 393 1.70 -3.96 9.96
C LEU A 393 2.55 -4.40 8.75
N ALA A 394 3.48 -5.34 8.94
CA ALA A 394 4.26 -5.91 7.84
C ALA A 394 3.36 -6.65 6.84
N SER A 395 2.39 -7.43 7.31
CA SER A 395 1.43 -8.09 6.42
C SER A 395 0.63 -7.08 5.61
N LEU A 396 0.18 -5.97 6.20
CA LEU A 396 -0.58 -4.92 5.52
C LEU A 396 0.21 -4.17 4.43
N GLU A 397 1.53 -4.14 4.51
CA GLU A 397 2.38 -3.44 3.53
C GLU A 397 2.44 -4.17 2.19
N TYR A 398 2.36 -5.51 2.21
CA TYR A 398 2.54 -6.34 1.01
C TYR A 398 1.28 -7.12 0.59
N VAL A 399 0.17 -6.94 1.30
CA VAL A 399 -1.08 -7.68 1.06
C VAL A 399 -1.70 -7.34 -0.30
N ASP A 400 -2.36 -8.32 -0.93
CA ASP A 400 -3.24 -8.06 -2.07
C ASP A 400 -4.57 -7.43 -1.63
N ILE A 401 -5.19 -6.64 -2.52
CA ILE A 401 -6.44 -5.90 -2.23
C ILE A 401 -7.56 -6.85 -1.76
N GLU A 402 -7.60 -8.08 -2.29
CA GLU A 402 -8.62 -9.08 -1.99
C GLU A 402 -8.50 -9.66 -0.56
N ASP A 403 -7.29 -9.57 0.02
CA ASP A 403 -6.93 -10.20 1.28
C ASP A 403 -6.92 -9.21 2.46
N VAL A 404 -6.95 -7.90 2.17
CA VAL A 404 -7.11 -6.82 3.18
C VAL A 404 -8.29 -7.10 4.10
N ASP A 405 -9.43 -7.52 3.55
CA ASP A 405 -10.64 -7.84 4.32
C ASP A 405 -10.39 -8.95 5.37
N GLY A 406 -9.48 -9.90 5.09
CA GLY A 406 -9.13 -10.97 6.03
C GLY A 406 -8.36 -10.45 7.25
N ILE A 407 -7.39 -9.55 7.03
CA ILE A 407 -6.64 -8.89 8.11
C ILE A 407 -7.56 -7.98 8.93
N VAL A 408 -8.52 -7.31 8.29
CA VAL A 408 -9.52 -6.50 9.00
C VAL A 408 -10.38 -7.36 9.92
N ASP A 409 -10.84 -8.51 9.45
CA ASP A 409 -11.60 -9.46 10.26
C ASP A 409 -10.76 -9.97 11.45
N GLU A 410 -9.47 -10.29 11.23
CA GLU A 410 -8.53 -10.65 12.31
C GLU A 410 -8.44 -9.58 13.40
N LEU A 411 -8.29 -8.32 13.00
CA LEU A 411 -8.15 -7.19 13.92
C LEU A 411 -9.45 -6.88 14.67
N ILE A 412 -10.60 -7.19 14.08
CA ILE A 412 -11.90 -7.10 14.75
C ILE A 412 -12.03 -8.21 15.79
N ASP A 413 -11.72 -9.45 15.43
CA ASP A 413 -11.80 -10.61 16.32
C ASP A 413 -10.82 -10.49 17.49
N SER A 414 -9.66 -9.88 17.26
CA SER A 414 -8.64 -9.58 18.28
C SER A 414 -8.96 -8.33 19.12
N GLY A 415 -10.04 -7.61 18.83
CA GLY A 415 -10.51 -6.46 19.61
C GLY A 415 -9.78 -5.13 19.35
N TYR A 416 -8.80 -5.10 18.43
CA TYR A 416 -8.09 -3.87 18.06
C TYR A 416 -8.97 -2.90 17.27
N ILE A 417 -9.97 -3.41 16.55
CA ILE A 417 -10.92 -2.62 15.75
C ILE A 417 -12.35 -2.92 16.20
N LYS A 418 -13.16 -1.86 16.36
CA LYS A 418 -14.59 -2.04 16.64
C LYS A 418 -15.30 -2.49 15.37
N LYS A 419 -16.10 -3.55 15.47
CA LYS A 419 -16.98 -3.99 14.39
C LYS A 419 -17.94 -2.86 14.03
N LYS A 420 -17.78 -2.26 12.83
CA LYS A 420 -18.81 -1.36 12.30
C LYS A 420 -20.10 -2.17 12.16
N ARG A 421 -21.25 -1.62 12.60
CA ARG A 421 -22.58 -2.21 12.35
C ARG A 421 -22.75 -2.37 10.83
N LYS A 422 -22.45 -3.55 10.30
CA LYS A 422 -22.79 -3.98 8.94
C LYS A 422 -23.90 -5.00 9.05
N ASN A 423 -24.98 -4.80 8.29
CA ASN A 423 -26.03 -5.80 8.10
C ASN A 423 -25.40 -7.10 7.58
N ALA A 424 -25.90 -8.23 8.09
CA ALA A 424 -25.35 -9.56 7.86
C ALA A 424 -25.16 -9.86 6.35
N ARG A 425 -23.90 -9.83 5.90
CA ARG A 425 -23.49 -10.38 4.61
C ARG A 425 -23.35 -11.89 4.77
N LYS A 426 -23.82 -12.69 3.80
CA LYS A 426 -23.40 -14.09 3.66
C LYS A 426 -21.88 -14.12 3.44
N LYS A 427 -21.12 -14.68 4.39
CA LYS A 427 -19.67 -14.93 4.21
C LYS A 427 -19.52 -15.96 3.09
N ARG A 428 -18.95 -15.54 1.95
CA ARG A 428 -18.38 -16.47 0.98
C ARG A 428 -17.29 -17.26 1.70
N LYS A 429 -17.22 -18.59 1.55
CA LYS A 429 -16.06 -19.37 2.01
C LYS A 429 -14.85 -18.87 1.22
N LYS A 430 -13.97 -18.11 1.85
CA LYS A 430 -12.69 -17.70 1.25
C LYS A 430 -11.79 -18.96 1.18
N LYS A 431 -11.04 -19.09 0.09
CA LYS A 431 -9.93 -20.04 -0.02
C LYS A 431 -8.90 -19.66 1.05
N LEU A 432 -8.33 -20.66 1.73
CA LEU A 432 -7.36 -20.42 2.80
C LEU A 432 -5.95 -20.38 2.20
N GLY A 433 -5.21 -19.31 2.44
CA GLY A 433 -3.86 -19.15 1.91
C GLY A 433 -3.81 -19.00 0.39
N GLU A 434 -2.59 -19.00 -0.11
CA GLU A 434 -2.24 -18.96 -1.52
C GLU A 434 -1.47 -20.23 -1.89
N ASP A 435 -1.88 -20.89 -2.96
CA ASP A 435 -1.27 -22.14 -3.42
C ASP A 435 -0.22 -21.86 -4.50
N PHE A 436 0.88 -22.59 -4.42
CA PHE A 436 1.99 -22.60 -5.35
C PHE A 436 2.41 -24.04 -5.63
N LYS A 437 3.17 -24.23 -6.70
CA LYS A 437 3.73 -25.54 -7.04
C LYS A 437 5.21 -25.37 -7.39
N THR A 438 6.07 -26.18 -6.76
CA THR A 438 7.50 -26.21 -7.10
C THR A 438 7.70 -26.68 -8.53
N THR A 439 8.88 -26.43 -9.10
CA THR A 439 9.26 -26.98 -10.41
C THR A 439 9.28 -28.51 -10.43
N THR A 440 9.45 -29.14 -9.27
CA THR A 440 9.39 -30.60 -9.06
C THR A 440 7.97 -31.13 -8.83
N GLY A 441 6.97 -30.25 -8.79
CA GLY A 441 5.56 -30.60 -8.68
C GLY A 441 5.02 -30.71 -7.25
N VAL A 442 5.78 -30.32 -6.23
CA VAL A 442 5.38 -30.33 -4.82
C VAL A 442 4.52 -29.11 -4.51
N GLU A 443 3.41 -29.31 -3.81
CA GLU A 443 2.51 -28.23 -3.41
C GLU A 443 3.11 -27.39 -2.26
N ILE A 444 2.99 -26.07 -2.40
CA ILE A 444 3.32 -25.07 -1.39
C ILE A 444 2.07 -24.26 -1.06
N VAL A 445 1.84 -23.99 0.23
CA VAL A 445 0.74 -23.12 0.68
C VAL A 445 1.28 -22.01 1.57
N VAL A 446 0.91 -20.76 1.28
CA VAL A 446 1.33 -19.57 2.01
C VAL A 446 0.14 -18.94 2.74
N GLY A 447 0.27 -18.67 4.04
CA GLY A 447 -0.77 -17.95 4.77
C GLY A 447 -0.70 -16.44 4.52
N LYS A 448 -1.85 -15.80 4.30
CA LYS A 448 -1.89 -14.36 3.95
C LYS A 448 -2.06 -13.41 5.14
N ASN A 449 -2.41 -13.97 6.30
CA ASN A 449 -2.58 -13.24 7.55
C ASN A 449 -2.30 -14.19 8.73
N ASN A 450 -2.25 -13.67 9.95
CA ASN A 450 -1.83 -14.47 11.10
C ASN A 450 -2.88 -15.53 11.50
N LEU A 451 -4.17 -15.28 11.24
CA LEU A 451 -5.20 -16.30 11.43
C LEU A 451 -5.05 -17.47 10.44
N GLU A 452 -4.74 -17.19 9.19
CA GLU A 452 -4.47 -18.20 8.17
C GLU A 452 -3.19 -18.96 8.49
N ASN A 453 -2.13 -18.27 8.88
CA ASN A 453 -0.87 -18.86 9.34
C ASN A 453 -1.12 -19.90 10.44
N ASP A 454 -1.91 -19.55 11.46
CA ASP A 454 -2.30 -20.48 12.52
C ASP A 454 -3.08 -21.68 12.00
N GLN A 455 -4.06 -21.47 11.12
CA GLN A 455 -4.89 -22.55 10.60
C GLN A 455 -4.07 -23.51 9.72
N LEU A 456 -3.18 -22.97 8.88
CA LEU A 456 -2.28 -23.75 8.04
C LEU A 456 -1.33 -24.56 8.89
N THR A 457 -0.61 -23.93 9.82
CA THR A 457 0.42 -24.61 10.62
C THR A 457 -0.18 -25.60 11.63
N MET A 458 -1.27 -25.24 12.32
CA MET A 458 -1.76 -26.02 13.48
C MET A 458 -2.91 -26.97 13.17
N LYS A 459 -3.69 -26.75 12.10
CA LYS A 459 -4.93 -27.51 11.84
C LYS A 459 -4.93 -28.29 10.54
N LEU A 460 -4.38 -27.73 9.48
CA LEU A 460 -4.55 -28.28 8.12
C LEU A 460 -3.36 -29.08 7.62
N SER A 461 -2.16 -28.76 8.09
CA SER A 461 -0.96 -29.42 7.61
C SER A 461 -0.66 -30.72 8.34
N GLN A 462 -0.06 -31.67 7.63
CA GLN A 462 0.39 -32.92 8.22
C GLN A 462 1.68 -32.71 9.02
N LYS A 463 1.90 -33.52 10.06
CA LYS A 463 3.03 -33.37 10.99
C LYS A 463 4.41 -33.57 10.33
N ASN A 464 4.46 -34.29 9.22
CA ASN A 464 5.67 -34.56 8.43
C ASN A 464 5.96 -33.49 7.37
N HIS A 465 5.05 -32.55 7.11
CA HIS A 465 5.30 -31.44 6.20
C HIS A 465 6.34 -30.47 6.79
N TYR A 466 6.96 -29.68 5.91
CA TYR A 466 7.93 -28.67 6.29
C TYR A 466 7.28 -27.29 6.34
N TRP A 467 7.59 -26.56 7.40
CA TRP A 467 7.20 -25.17 7.61
C TRP A 467 8.42 -24.28 7.46
N PHE A 468 8.23 -23.10 6.87
CA PHE A 468 9.24 -22.10 6.60
C PHE A 468 8.79 -20.73 7.11
N HIS A 469 9.73 -19.96 7.64
CA HIS A 469 9.52 -18.58 8.08
C HIS A 469 10.84 -17.80 8.12
N VAL A 470 10.77 -16.48 7.93
CA VAL A 470 11.97 -15.63 7.95
C VAL A 470 12.46 -15.44 9.38
N LYS A 471 13.74 -15.70 9.60
CA LYS A 471 14.33 -15.64 10.94
C LYS A 471 14.26 -14.24 11.54
N ASP A 472 13.71 -14.14 12.75
CA ASP A 472 13.62 -12.92 13.58
C ASP A 472 12.90 -11.72 12.92
N ILE A 473 12.21 -11.95 11.79
CA ILE A 473 11.55 -10.91 11.00
C ILE A 473 10.10 -11.31 10.76
N PRO A 474 9.14 -10.37 10.82
CA PRO A 474 7.77 -10.70 10.49
C PRO A 474 7.59 -11.12 9.03
N GLY A 475 6.87 -12.21 8.83
CA GLY A 475 6.64 -12.83 7.53
C GLY A 475 5.58 -13.92 7.60
N SER A 476 5.18 -14.40 6.43
CA SER A 476 4.12 -15.40 6.27
C SER A 476 4.61 -16.80 6.60
N HIS A 477 3.71 -17.69 7.06
CA HIS A 477 4.03 -19.11 7.20
C HIS A 477 3.90 -19.78 5.85
N VAL A 478 4.95 -20.47 5.42
CA VAL A 478 4.96 -21.23 4.16
C VAL A 478 5.06 -22.71 4.48
N ILE A 479 4.14 -23.50 3.94
CA ILE A 479 4.08 -24.95 4.12
C ILE A 479 4.44 -25.64 2.82
N LEU A 480 5.47 -26.47 2.84
CA LEU A 480 5.83 -27.38 1.76
C LEU A 480 5.25 -28.76 2.08
N LYS A 481 4.29 -29.24 1.27
CA LYS A 481 3.51 -30.46 1.51
C LYS A 481 4.26 -31.72 1.07
N THR A 482 5.41 -31.98 1.66
CA THR A 482 6.20 -33.20 1.46
C THR A 482 6.90 -33.62 2.76
N SER A 483 7.15 -34.91 2.91
CA SER A 483 7.98 -35.46 3.99
C SER A 483 9.46 -35.49 3.66
N ASP A 484 9.82 -35.45 2.37
CA ASP A 484 11.19 -35.57 1.88
C ASP A 484 11.43 -34.50 0.80
N PRO A 485 11.74 -33.25 1.20
CA PRO A 485 11.93 -32.15 0.27
C PRO A 485 13.33 -32.19 -0.34
N ASP A 486 13.41 -32.08 -1.66
CA ASP A 486 14.67 -31.86 -2.35
C ASP A 486 15.19 -30.41 -2.17
N GLU A 487 16.48 -30.17 -2.39
CA GLU A 487 17.08 -28.85 -2.20
C GLU A 487 16.42 -27.75 -3.04
N THR A 488 15.91 -28.07 -4.24
CA THR A 488 15.26 -27.08 -5.09
C THR A 488 13.91 -26.65 -4.51
N SER A 489 13.12 -27.60 -4.00
CA SER A 489 11.86 -27.31 -3.30
C SER A 489 12.07 -26.52 -2.01
N ILE A 490 13.13 -26.82 -1.25
CA ILE A 490 13.50 -26.06 -0.04
C ILE A 490 13.82 -24.61 -0.41
N THR A 491 14.65 -24.43 -1.44
CA THR A 491 15.08 -23.09 -1.90
C THR A 491 13.88 -22.29 -2.42
N GLN A 492 13.01 -22.89 -3.23
CA GLN A 492 11.80 -22.23 -3.74
C GLN A 492 10.82 -21.84 -2.64
N ALA A 493 10.55 -22.74 -1.68
CA ALA A 493 9.71 -22.42 -0.52
C ALA A 493 10.32 -21.32 0.34
N ALA A 494 11.64 -21.32 0.54
CA ALA A 494 12.34 -20.27 1.26
C ALA A 494 12.29 -18.92 0.53
N THR A 495 12.47 -18.89 -0.80
CA THR A 495 12.33 -17.67 -1.60
C THR A 495 10.92 -17.09 -1.51
N ILE A 496 9.89 -17.94 -1.53
CA ILE A 496 8.50 -17.53 -1.30
C ILE A 496 8.33 -16.94 0.11
N ALA A 497 8.87 -17.58 1.15
CA ALA A 497 8.81 -17.07 2.51
C ALA A 497 9.49 -15.70 2.66
N ALA A 498 10.66 -15.52 2.04
CA ALA A 498 11.39 -14.25 2.02
C ALA A 498 10.63 -13.16 1.26
N TYR A 499 9.99 -13.51 0.13
CA TYR A 499 9.16 -12.59 -0.65
C TYR A 499 7.90 -12.14 0.11
N TYR A 500 7.23 -13.03 0.84
CA TYR A 500 6.07 -12.72 1.68
C TYR A 500 6.45 -12.30 3.11
N SER A 501 7.51 -11.50 3.24
CA SER A 501 8.02 -10.97 4.51
C SER A 501 8.41 -9.50 4.40
N LYS A 502 8.75 -8.90 5.55
CA LYS A 502 9.35 -7.56 5.60
C LYS A 502 10.74 -7.48 4.93
N ALA A 503 11.41 -8.62 4.71
CA ALA A 503 12.72 -8.69 4.08
C ALA A 503 12.67 -8.84 2.55
N ARG A 504 11.52 -8.60 1.91
CA ARG A 504 11.30 -8.78 0.47
C ARG A 504 12.29 -8.02 -0.43
N ASP A 505 12.71 -6.83 -0.03
CA ASP A 505 13.65 -6.01 -0.82
C ASP A 505 15.11 -6.16 -0.33
N SER A 506 15.37 -7.13 0.55
CA SER A 506 16.70 -7.43 1.09
C SER A 506 17.37 -8.56 0.31
N SER A 507 18.69 -8.59 0.31
CA SER A 507 19.47 -9.73 -0.21
C SER A 507 19.92 -10.65 0.93
N LYS A 508 20.13 -11.93 0.61
CA LYS A 508 20.58 -13.00 1.52
C LYS A 508 19.75 -13.08 2.80
N VAL A 509 18.44 -13.23 2.62
CA VAL A 509 17.47 -13.33 3.71
C VAL A 509 17.59 -14.70 4.37
N PRO A 510 17.80 -14.78 5.70
CA PRO A 510 17.79 -16.04 6.44
C PRO A 510 16.38 -16.56 6.64
N VAL A 511 16.11 -17.78 6.17
CA VAL A 511 14.83 -18.46 6.31
C VAL A 511 15.03 -19.75 7.09
N ASP A 512 14.30 -19.87 8.20
CA ASP A 512 14.27 -21.06 9.04
C ASP A 512 13.22 -22.04 8.50
N TYR A 513 13.56 -23.32 8.51
CA TYR A 513 12.64 -24.39 8.17
C TYR A 513 12.74 -25.59 9.12
N VAL A 514 11.60 -26.18 9.43
CA VAL A 514 11.47 -27.32 10.33
C VAL A 514 10.21 -28.13 10.01
N GLN A 515 10.18 -29.41 10.38
CA GLN A 515 8.94 -30.20 10.27
C GLN A 515 7.89 -29.71 11.27
N ILE A 516 6.63 -29.71 10.86
CA ILE A 516 5.51 -29.18 11.64
C ILE A 516 5.35 -29.88 13.00
N LYS A 517 5.75 -31.14 13.13
CA LYS A 517 5.76 -31.87 14.41
C LYS A 517 6.58 -31.19 15.52
N HIS A 518 7.54 -30.34 15.17
CA HIS A 518 8.38 -29.60 16.11
C HIS A 518 7.83 -28.22 16.46
N ILE A 519 6.71 -27.82 15.86
CA ILE A 519 6.10 -26.52 16.08
C ILE A 519 5.02 -26.64 17.16
N ARG A 520 5.02 -25.69 18.10
CA ARG A 520 4.05 -25.60 19.18
C ARG A 520 3.53 -24.17 19.31
N LYS A 521 2.25 -24.05 19.67
CA LYS A 521 1.63 -22.78 20.03
C LYS A 521 1.31 -22.75 21.53
N PRO A 522 1.84 -21.80 22.30
CA PRO A 522 1.45 -21.64 23.70
C PRO A 522 -0.04 -21.28 23.84
N ASN A 523 -0.67 -21.78 24.90
CA ASN A 523 -2.06 -21.47 25.20
C ASN A 523 -2.23 -19.96 25.45
N GLY A 524 -3.21 -19.35 24.78
CA GLY A 524 -3.47 -17.91 24.89
C GLY A 524 -2.55 -17.02 24.06
N ALA A 525 -1.59 -17.57 23.31
CA ALA A 525 -0.75 -16.79 22.42
C ALA A 525 -1.56 -16.15 21.27
N LYS A 526 -1.10 -14.97 20.82
CA LYS A 526 -1.69 -14.25 19.69
C LYS A 526 -1.63 -15.09 18.41
N PRO A 527 -2.54 -14.87 17.44
CA PRO A 527 -2.46 -15.55 16.16
C PRO A 527 -1.11 -15.36 15.46
N GLY A 528 -0.64 -16.39 14.76
CA GLY A 528 0.65 -16.42 14.06
C GLY A 528 1.84 -16.74 14.97
N PHE A 529 1.70 -16.67 16.29
CA PHE A 529 2.82 -16.93 17.21
C PHE A 529 3.07 -18.44 17.37
N VAL A 530 4.31 -18.84 17.06
CA VAL A 530 4.76 -20.23 17.14
C VAL A 530 6.14 -20.32 17.78
N ILE A 531 6.38 -21.42 18.49
CA ILE A 531 7.68 -21.78 19.06
C ILE A 531 8.13 -23.09 18.40
N PHE A 532 9.39 -23.16 18.06
CA PHE A 532 9.99 -24.32 17.40
C PHE A 532 11.47 -24.46 17.80
N GLU A 533 11.98 -25.68 17.71
CA GLU A 533 13.36 -26.04 18.02
C GLU A 533 13.88 -27.01 16.94
N GLY A 534 15.20 -27.04 16.73
CA GLY A 534 15.82 -27.96 15.76
C GLY A 534 15.67 -27.54 14.29
N GLN A 535 15.42 -26.25 14.06
CA GLN A 535 15.33 -25.68 12.73
C GLN A 535 16.67 -25.66 12.00
N LYS A 536 16.61 -25.67 10.67
CA LYS A 536 17.74 -25.39 9.78
C LYS A 536 17.49 -24.03 9.11
N THR A 537 18.56 -23.30 8.80
CA THR A 537 18.47 -21.99 8.14
C THR A 537 19.09 -22.07 6.75
N VAL A 538 18.41 -21.49 5.76
CA VAL A 538 18.92 -21.28 4.40
C VAL A 538 18.95 -19.79 4.08
N LEU A 539 19.91 -19.35 3.28
CA LEU A 539 20.00 -17.96 2.80
C LEU A 539 19.47 -17.91 1.37
N VAL A 540 18.50 -17.01 1.12
CA VAL A 540 17.88 -16.85 -0.19
C VAL A 540 17.74 -15.39 -0.57
N ASP A 541 17.75 -15.10 -1.87
CA ASP A 541 17.37 -13.80 -2.40
C ASP A 541 15.89 -13.86 -2.83
N PRO A 542 15.04 -12.91 -2.39
CA PRO A 542 13.67 -12.80 -2.87
C PRO A 542 13.65 -12.53 -4.38
N ASP A 543 12.98 -13.38 -5.15
CA ASP A 543 12.83 -13.20 -6.60
C ASP A 543 11.35 -13.14 -6.98
N ARG A 544 10.92 -11.95 -7.44
CA ARG A 544 9.55 -11.70 -7.88
C ARG A 544 9.16 -12.53 -9.10
N LYS A 545 10.07 -12.75 -10.05
CA LYS A 545 9.77 -13.51 -11.26
C LYS A 545 9.52 -14.97 -10.93
N LEU A 546 10.44 -15.57 -10.16
CA LEU A 546 10.29 -16.95 -9.69
C LEU A 546 8.97 -17.16 -8.93
N VAL A 547 8.60 -16.27 -8.00
CA VAL A 547 7.34 -16.39 -7.25
C VAL A 547 6.12 -16.30 -8.17
N ALA A 548 6.17 -15.47 -9.21
CA ALA A 548 5.08 -15.37 -10.19
C ALA A 548 4.98 -16.65 -11.05
N ASP A 549 6.10 -17.25 -11.44
CA ASP A 549 6.16 -18.46 -12.26
C ASP A 549 5.68 -19.72 -11.50
N LEU A 550 5.93 -19.78 -10.19
CA LEU A 550 5.51 -20.89 -9.32
C LEU A 550 4.03 -20.82 -8.90
N LYS A 551 3.37 -19.70 -9.19
CA LYS A 551 1.95 -19.49 -8.85
C LYS A 551 1.10 -20.18 -9.92
N GLU A 552 0.29 -21.16 -9.51
CA GLU A 552 -0.55 -21.94 -10.44
C GLU A 552 -1.41 -21.00 -11.32
N GLN A 553 -1.41 -21.27 -12.64
CA GLN A 553 -2.36 -20.74 -13.63
C GLN A 553 -3.76 -21.35 -13.45
#